data_AF-A0A9E0RSS7-F1
#
_entry.id   AF-A0A9E0RSS7-F1
#
_cell.length_a   1.000
_cell.length_b   1.000
_cell.length_c   1.000
_cell.angle_alpha   90.00
_cell.angle_beta   90.00
_cell.angle_gamma   90.00
#
_symmetry.space_group_name_H-M   'P 1'
#
loop_
_entity.id
_entity.type
_entity.pdbx_description
1 polymer ?
#
loop_
_entity_poly.entity_id
_entity_poly.type
_entity_poly.pdbx_seq_one_letter_code
_entity_poly.pdbx_strand_id
1 'polypeptide(L)'
;MPSYKAPLRDMQFLMNEVFDYESHYKTLPNGAEATPDMVEAIIGEMAKLCENTIGPLYQTGDEEGCHFDNGQVTTPKGYKEAYQEYVAGGWQGLS
;
A
#
# COMPACT_ATOMS: atom_id res chain seq x y z
N MET A 1 -19.57 -1.84 2.65
CA MET A 1 -18.69 -0.83 3.28
C MET A 1 -18.55 0.42 2.41
N PRO A 2 -18.24 1.60 2.98
CA PRO A 2 -17.81 2.75 2.18
C PRO A 2 -16.51 2.43 1.42
N SER A 3 -16.35 3.02 0.24
CA SER A 3 -15.11 2.91 -0.55
C SER A 3 -13.93 3.47 0.24
N TYR A 4 -12.81 2.75 0.27
CA TYR A 4 -11.57 3.28 0.82
C TYR A 4 -11.07 4.43 -0.08
N LYS A 5 -10.56 5.50 0.55
CA LYS A 5 -9.89 6.61 -0.13
C LYS A 5 -8.59 6.90 0.62
N ALA A 6 -7.46 6.80 -0.06
CA ALA A 6 -6.17 7.13 0.51
C ALA A 6 -6.09 8.64 0.78
N PRO A 7 -5.71 9.08 1.99
CA PRO A 7 -5.65 10.50 2.36
C PRO A 7 -4.38 11.18 1.83
N LEU A 8 -4.16 11.13 0.52
CA LEU A 8 -2.92 11.59 -0.13
C LEU A 8 -2.52 13.02 0.23
N ARG A 9 -3.49 13.93 0.30
CA ARG A 9 -3.22 15.34 0.65
C ARG A 9 -2.62 15.48 2.05
N ASP A 10 -3.13 14.72 3.01
CA ASP A 10 -2.68 14.78 4.41
C ASP A 10 -1.30 14.12 4.56
N MET A 11 -1.09 12.98 3.88
CA MET A 11 0.23 12.35 3.80
C MET A 11 1.28 13.30 3.20
N GLN A 12 0.95 13.97 2.09
CA GLN A 12 1.81 14.97 1.46
C GLN A 12 2.06 16.18 2.37
N PHE A 13 1.05 16.65 3.10
CA PHE A 13 1.22 17.73 4.08
C PHE A 13 2.23 17.36 5.15
N LEU A 14 2.07 16.20 5.79
CA LEU A 14 2.97 15.73 6.83
C LEU A 14 4.40 15.56 6.29
N MET A 15 4.57 14.88 5.17
CA MET A 15 5.89 14.59 4.62
C MET A 15 6.65 15.85 4.18
N ASN A 16 5.98 16.77 3.47
CA ASN A 16 6.64 17.92 2.86
C ASN A 16 6.64 19.15 3.77
N GLU A 17 5.51 19.48 4.38
CA GLU A 17 5.31 20.75 5.08
C GLU A 17 5.66 20.67 6.57
N VAL A 18 5.48 19.49 7.19
CA VAL A 18 5.75 19.29 8.62
C VAL A 18 7.14 18.71 8.86
N PHE A 19 7.53 17.68 8.12
CA PHE A 19 8.75 16.93 8.39
C PHE A 19 9.93 17.25 7.47
N ASP A 20 9.72 17.99 6.38
CA ASP A 20 10.74 18.25 5.34
C ASP A 20 11.54 16.97 5.00
N TYR A 21 10.82 15.94 4.57
CA TYR A 21 11.41 14.64 4.35
C TYR A 21 12.52 14.69 3.28
N GLU A 22 12.41 15.57 2.28
CA GLU A 22 13.39 15.68 1.20
C GLU A 22 14.76 16.08 1.75
N SER A 23 14.82 17.13 2.59
CA SER A 23 16.07 17.54 3.24
C SER A 23 16.60 16.45 4.16
N HIS A 24 15.73 15.76 4.90
CA HIS A 24 16.14 14.65 5.75
C HIS A 24 16.77 13.50 4.94
N TYR A 25 16.12 13.06 3.86
CA TYR A 25 16.58 11.93 3.06
C TYR A 25 17.90 12.22 2.33
N LYS A 26 18.16 13.48 1.94
CA LYS A 26 19.48 13.90 1.43
C LYS A 26 20.62 13.68 2.41
N THR A 27 20.35 13.56 3.72
CA THR A 27 21.38 13.25 4.72
C THR A 27 21.69 11.76 4.86
N LEU A 28 20.85 10.89 4.28
CA LEU A 28 20.99 9.45 4.37
C LEU A 28 21.88 8.90 3.25
N PRO A 29 22.75 7.91 3.53
CA PRO A 29 23.66 7.34 2.53
C PRO A 29 22.93 6.67 1.35
N ASN A 30 21.67 6.27 1.53
CA ASN A 30 20.81 5.64 0.53
C ASN A 30 19.60 6.50 0.13
N GLY A 31 19.55 7.77 0.51
CA GLY A 31 18.38 8.63 0.27
C GLY A 31 18.39 9.40 -1.04
N ALA A 32 19.44 9.29 -1.87
CA ALA A 32 19.61 10.08 -3.08
C ALA A 32 18.48 9.90 -4.12
N GLU A 33 17.90 8.70 -4.20
CA GLU A 33 16.83 8.36 -5.15
C GLU A 33 15.42 8.67 -4.61
N ALA A 34 15.29 9.12 -3.36
CA ALA A 34 14.01 9.51 -2.77
C ALA A 34 13.65 10.96 -3.15
N THR A 35 13.58 11.21 -4.45
CA THR A 35 13.22 12.54 -4.98
C THR A 35 11.72 12.81 -4.81
N PRO A 36 11.30 14.09 -4.75
CA PRO A 36 9.88 14.47 -4.63
C PRO A 36 8.94 13.78 -5.61
N ASP A 37 9.32 13.76 -6.88
CA ASP A 37 8.55 13.14 -7.97
C ASP A 37 8.49 11.62 -7.85
N MET A 38 9.60 10.97 -7.47
CA MET A 38 9.64 9.52 -7.27
C MET A 38 8.73 9.09 -6.11
N VAL A 39 8.85 9.77 -4.98
CA VAL A 39 8.06 9.46 -3.78
C VAL A 39 6.57 9.74 -4.01
N GLU A 40 6.22 10.85 -4.67
CA GLU A 40 4.83 11.15 -5.02
C GLU A 40 4.25 10.08 -5.95
N ALA A 41 5.00 9.64 -6.96
CA ALA A 41 4.56 8.58 -7.88
C ALA A 41 4.33 7.26 -7.14
N ILE A 42 5.27 6.84 -6.28
CA ILE A 42 5.17 5.61 -5.48
C ILE A 42 3.92 5.63 -4.59
N ILE A 43 3.71 6.73 -3.85
CA ILE A 43 2.54 6.88 -2.97
C ILE A 43 1.25 6.87 -3.78
N GLY A 44 1.21 7.54 -4.94
CA GLY A 44 0.05 7.59 -5.82
C GLY A 44 -0.32 6.23 -6.40
N GLU A 45 0.65 5.44 -6.85
CA GLU A 45 0.39 4.10 -7.38
C GLU A 45 -0.03 3.11 -6.28
N MET A 46 0.58 3.18 -5.09
CA MET A 46 0.12 2.38 -3.94
C MET A 46 -1.31 2.75 -3.54
N ALA A 47 -1.66 4.03 -3.56
CA ALA A 47 -3.04 4.46 -3.29
C ALA A 47 -4.03 3.83 -4.27
N LYS A 48 -3.70 3.73 -5.56
CA LYS A 48 -4.56 3.06 -6.55
C LYS A 48 -4.74 1.57 -6.22
N LEU A 49 -3.68 0.85 -5.86
CA LEU A 49 -3.77 -0.55 -5.44
C LEU A 49 -4.69 -0.70 -4.21
N CYS A 50 -4.48 0.15 -3.21
CA CYS A 50 -5.29 0.15 -1.99
C CYS A 50 -6.76 0.46 -2.25
N GLU A 51 -7.07 1.43 -3.11
CA GLU A 51 -8.43 1.85 -3.41
C GLU A 51 -9.17 0.88 -4.34
N ASN A 52 -8.50 0.35 -5.37
CA ASN A 52 -9.15 -0.40 -6.44
C ASN A 52 -9.07 -1.92 -6.25
N THR A 53 -8.04 -2.43 -5.58
CA THR A 53 -7.85 -3.88 -5.40
C THR A 53 -8.09 -4.29 -3.95
N ILE A 54 -7.40 -3.65 -2.99
CA ILE A 54 -7.43 -4.11 -1.58
C ILE A 54 -8.73 -3.69 -0.89
N GLY A 55 -9.13 -2.42 -1.00
CA GLY A 55 -10.31 -1.86 -0.33
C GLY A 55 -11.61 -2.63 -0.61
N PRO A 56 -11.90 -3.04 -1.87
CA PRO A 56 -13.07 -3.86 -2.19
C PRO A 56 -13.10 -5.22 -1.50
N LEU A 57 -11.94 -5.78 -1.12
CA LEU A 57 -11.85 -7.09 -0.47
C LEU A 57 -12.20 -7.05 1.02
N TYR A 58 -12.32 -5.88 1.65
CA TYR A 58 -12.62 -5.80 3.09
C TYR A 58 -13.96 -6.43 3.44
N GLN A 59 -14.99 -6.27 2.60
CA GLN A 59 -16.31 -6.84 2.85
C GLN A 59 -16.26 -8.37 2.77
N THR A 60 -15.72 -8.93 1.69
CA THR A 60 -15.64 -10.39 1.51
C THR A 60 -14.68 -11.03 2.50
N GLY A 61 -13.63 -10.31 2.89
CA GLY A 61 -12.70 -10.73 3.94
C GLY A 61 -13.38 -10.93 5.30
N ASP A 62 -14.27 -10.01 5.68
CA ASP A 62 -15.04 -10.09 6.92
C ASP A 62 -16.14 -11.17 6.87
N GLU A 63 -16.84 -11.27 5.74
CA GLU A 63 -17.95 -12.22 5.57
C GLU A 63 -17.51 -13.68 5.45
N GLU A 64 -16.44 -13.96 4.68
CA GLU A 64 -15.98 -15.32 4.41
C GLU A 64 -15.02 -15.83 5.50
N GLY A 65 -14.10 -14.96 5.93
CA GLY A 65 -13.00 -15.33 6.81
C GLY A 65 -12.04 -16.38 6.22
N CYS A 66 -11.00 -16.73 6.98
CA CYS A 66 -10.13 -17.83 6.62
C CYS A 66 -10.74 -19.16 7.05
N HIS A 67 -10.58 -20.19 6.22
CA HIS A 67 -10.97 -21.56 6.54
C HIS A 67 -9.74 -22.43 6.81
N PHE A 68 -9.86 -23.32 7.79
CA PHE A 68 -8.85 -24.32 8.10
C PHE A 68 -9.45 -25.71 7.93
N ASP A 69 -8.80 -26.54 7.12
CA ASP A 69 -9.17 -27.94 6.93
C ASP A 69 -7.91 -28.81 6.81
N ASN A 70 -7.80 -29.82 7.66
CA ASN A 70 -6.72 -30.83 7.61
C ASN A 70 -5.29 -30.28 7.46
N GLY A 71 -4.97 -29.16 8.14
CA GLY A 71 -3.64 -28.55 8.07
C GLY A 71 -3.47 -27.50 6.96
N GLN A 72 -4.46 -27.35 6.06
CA GLN A 72 -4.47 -26.33 5.02
C GLN A 72 -5.33 -25.15 5.44
N VAL A 73 -4.77 -23.94 5.28
CA VAL A 73 -5.53 -22.68 5.41
C VAL A 73 -5.88 -22.16 4.02
N THR A 74 -7.13 -21.73 3.84
CA THR A 74 -7.62 -21.07 2.63
C THR A 74 -8.12 -19.68 2.98
N THR A 75 -7.66 -18.68 2.23
CA THR A 75 -8.07 -17.28 2.40
C THR A 75 -9.38 -16.98 1.66
N PRO A 76 -10.10 -15.90 2.03
CA PRO A 76 -11.25 -15.40 1.29
C PRO A 76 -10.95 -15.21 -0.20
N LYS A 77 -12.00 -15.23 -1.01
CA LYS A 77 -11.91 -14.99 -2.44
C LYS A 77 -11.27 -13.63 -2.75
N GLY A 78 -10.39 -13.61 -3.76
CA GLY A 78 -9.72 -12.39 -4.23
C GLY A 78 -8.41 -12.05 -3.52
N TYR A 79 -8.18 -12.56 -2.31
CA TYR A 79 -6.95 -12.26 -1.55
C TYR A 79 -5.70 -12.82 -2.21
N LYS A 80 -5.78 -14.00 -2.85
CA LYS A 80 -4.64 -14.60 -3.54
C LYS A 80 -4.27 -13.76 -4.77
N GLU A 81 -5.26 -13.32 -5.54
CA GLU A 81 -5.09 -12.48 -6.72
C GLU A 81 -4.55 -11.10 -6.36
N ALA A 82 -5.10 -10.47 -5.31
CA ALA A 82 -4.60 -9.20 -4.80
C ALA A 82 -3.16 -9.30 -4.28
N TYR A 83 -2.82 -10.41 -3.62
CA TYR A 83 -1.44 -10.65 -3.20
C TYR A 83 -0.48 -10.81 -4.39
N GLN A 84 -0.93 -11.46 -5.47
CA GLN A 84 -0.14 -11.56 -6.70
C GLN A 84 0.09 -10.19 -7.34
N GLU A 85 -0.92 -9.33 -7.38
CA GLU A 85 -0.78 -7.95 -7.87
C GLU A 85 0.19 -7.15 -6.98
N TYR A 86 0.06 -7.29 -5.65
CA TYR A 86 0.96 -6.68 -4.68
C TYR A 86 2.43 -7.09 -4.92
N VAL A 87 2.68 -8.40 -5.11
CA VAL A 87 4.02 -8.93 -5.36
C VAL A 87 4.56 -8.53 -6.73
N ALA A 88 3.70 -8.52 -7.76
CA ALA A 88 4.07 -8.13 -9.12
C ALA A 88 4.46 -6.64 -9.21
N GLY A 89 3.86 -5.78 -8.39
CA GLY A 89 4.25 -4.38 -8.25
C GLY A 89 5.56 -4.16 -7.47
N GLY A 90 6.16 -5.21 -6.90
CA GLY A 90 7.38 -5.11 -6.09
C GLY A 90 7.16 -4.51 -4.70
N TRP A 91 5.90 -4.32 -4.29
CA TRP A 91 5.53 -3.62 -3.07
C TRP A 91 6.00 -4.30 -1.78
N GLN A 92 6.20 -5.62 -1.81
CA GLN A 92 6.78 -6.42 -0.73
C GLN A 92 8.24 -6.08 -0.41
N GLY A 93 8.92 -5.37 -1.32
CA GLY A 93 10.31 -4.96 -1.18
C GLY A 93 10.51 -3.50 -0.75
N LEU A 94 9.44 -2.74 -0.52
CA LEU A 94 9.54 -1.36 -0.02
C LEU A 94 10.00 -1.34 1.45
N SER A 95 10.87 -0.38 1.78
CA SER A 95 11.43 -0.15 3.12
C SER A 95 11.55 1.33 3.45
#